data_AF-A0A1J1HC09-F1
#
_entry.id   AF-A0A1J1HC09-F1
#
_cell.length_a   1.000
_cell.length_b   1.000
_cell.length_c   1.000
_cell.angle_alpha   90.00
_cell.angle_beta   90.00
_cell.angle_gamma   90.00
#
_symmetry.space_group_name_H-M   'P 1'
#
loop_
_entity.id
_entity.type
_entity.pdbx_description
1 polymer ?
#
loop_
_entity_poly.entity_id
_entity_poly.type
_entity_poly.pdbx_seq_one_letter_code
_entity_poly.pdbx_strand_id
1 'polypeptide(L)'
;MKKSKYVFFFVIFFNVFFILSSKNRVVKNERKLKKILLIRTKKNYIKDVENGIERINKIKMIKDKIKKKKRKNEKCLFMFIKLFKQNIYASKSYLSYRKTDNHINKIKKYYYNNKNEEINRNYTILKDNCFDYPFFDFTILKENQKENDKSRIGIIKTPRGSIETPNFLFCATKACMKSTPIDFLKNSKTQIILSNTFHLLIQPKPHIIFQLGGLHKFMNWKNPILTDSGGYQIFSMSYGSVANEIKRNSNNKFEDMKNETTKNSTTENEVNKKNEKKKSNNNKTNQLNNGYILKINERGAVYKSYHDGSIGLLSPETSIQSQYLLGSDFILVLDECTPYHVNKEYTERSMHRSHRWYLRCLLEFYKANNMANYHDYLNDIYNKKYKTNEKWRKRDKNKQALYGIIQGGIYNDLRKKSCDFVCSLPFFGLCIGGCLGKNKEMMYSVIESTMNFIKIKKPIHLLGIGQIRDIFFGVKKGLDTFDCVIPSRLARHGYFLCKVQNIKDIEKKLCRVLKSEYVKIKLSIFKLDNNPLEKDCDCYTCLNYSRAYLHFLYKISDNLLGTLLTIHNVNYMNQLMSEIRNAIKENNLEKIEKKWIK
;
A
#
# COMPACT_ATOMS: atom_id res chain seq x y z
N MET A 1 -0.08 -57.95 4.81
CA MET A 1 1.29 -57.68 4.32
C MET A 1 1.36 -56.40 3.48
N LYS A 2 1.51 -55.22 4.11
CA LYS A 2 1.76 -53.92 3.45
C LYS A 2 2.38 -52.96 4.49
N LYS A 3 3.70 -53.03 4.69
CA LYS A 3 4.52 -52.07 5.46
C LYS A 3 5.99 -52.29 5.10
N SER A 4 6.44 -51.81 3.93
CA SER A 4 7.88 -51.60 3.65
C SER A 4 8.10 -50.81 2.35
N LYS A 5 7.67 -49.54 2.31
CA LYS A 5 8.08 -48.56 1.28
C LYS A 5 8.37 -47.16 1.83
N TYR A 6 8.26 -46.94 3.14
CA TYR A 6 8.45 -45.63 3.77
C TYR A 6 9.78 -45.43 4.50
N VAL A 7 10.66 -46.44 4.54
CA VAL A 7 11.96 -46.34 5.25
C VAL A 7 13.11 -45.94 4.30
N PHE A 8 12.95 -46.10 2.98
CA PHE A 8 14.03 -45.83 2.03
C PHE A 8 14.19 -44.34 1.63
N PHE A 9 13.14 -43.53 1.79
CA PHE A 9 13.19 -42.09 1.47
C PHE A 9 13.68 -41.23 2.65
N PHE A 10 13.63 -41.76 3.88
CA PHE A 10 14.02 -41.03 5.09
C PHE A 10 15.54 -41.02 5.33
N VAL A 11 16.27 -42.00 4.78
CA VAL A 11 17.74 -42.16 4.96
C VAL A 11 18.56 -41.29 3.99
N ILE A 12 18.00 -40.89 2.85
CA ILE A 12 18.71 -40.06 1.86
C ILE A 12 18.65 -38.56 2.24
N PHE A 13 17.57 -38.11 2.89
CA PHE A 13 17.41 -36.69 3.24
C PHE A 13 18.23 -36.26 4.46
N PHE A 14 18.51 -37.16 5.41
CA PHE A 14 19.34 -36.88 6.58
C PHE A 14 20.85 -36.88 6.27
N ASN A 15 21.30 -37.67 5.28
CA ASN A 15 22.72 -37.73 4.91
C ASN A 15 23.20 -36.49 4.14
N VAL A 16 22.32 -35.79 3.42
CA VAL A 16 22.68 -34.53 2.73
C VAL A 16 22.73 -33.35 3.70
N PHE A 17 22.00 -33.41 4.82
CA PHE A 17 22.00 -32.35 5.83
C PHE A 17 23.17 -32.44 6.81
N PHE A 18 23.72 -33.64 7.06
CA PHE A 18 24.87 -33.83 7.95
C PHE A 18 26.22 -33.50 7.28
N ILE A 19 26.31 -33.57 5.94
CA ILE A 19 27.54 -33.26 5.18
C ILE A 19 27.78 -31.75 4.99
N LEU A 20 26.76 -30.90 5.21
CA LEU A 20 26.89 -29.44 5.09
C LEU A 20 27.13 -28.72 6.42
N SER A 21 27.18 -29.42 7.55
CA SER A 21 27.30 -28.81 8.88
C SER A 21 28.59 -29.14 9.65
N SER A 22 29.59 -29.78 9.02
CA SER A 22 30.86 -30.13 9.68
C SER A 22 32.10 -29.90 8.79
N LYS A 23 32.29 -28.69 8.29
CA LYS A 23 33.66 -28.20 8.02
C LYS A 23 34.20 -27.50 9.26
N ASN A 24 34.61 -28.30 10.23
CA ASN A 24 35.70 -28.01 11.16
C ASN A 24 36.02 -29.25 12.01
N ARG A 25 37.29 -29.67 11.98
CA ARG A 25 38.00 -30.63 12.86
C ARG A 25 38.02 -32.13 12.49
N VAL A 26 39.15 -32.52 11.89
CA VAL A 26 40.17 -33.45 12.45
C VAL A 26 39.82 -34.95 12.64
N VAL A 27 40.40 -35.76 11.74
CA VAL A 27 41.25 -36.98 11.97
C VAL A 27 40.63 -38.35 12.34
N LYS A 28 41.13 -39.35 11.58
CA LYS A 28 41.42 -40.78 11.84
C LYS A 28 40.45 -41.89 11.40
N ASN A 29 41.09 -42.82 10.67
CA ASN A 29 40.86 -44.26 10.52
C ASN A 29 40.00 -44.79 9.37
N GLU A 30 40.74 -45.24 8.35
CA GLU A 30 40.39 -46.24 7.35
C GLU A 30 40.02 -47.61 7.96
N ARG A 31 39.38 -48.44 7.12
CA ARG A 31 39.07 -49.88 7.26
C ARG A 31 37.75 -50.24 7.94
N LYS A 32 36.66 -50.23 7.14
CA LYS A 32 35.60 -51.26 7.13
C LYS A 32 34.52 -50.85 6.14
N LEU A 33 34.55 -51.36 4.90
CA LEU A 33 33.37 -51.61 4.06
C LEU A 33 33.78 -52.19 2.69
N LYS A 34 34.41 -53.37 2.72
CA LYS A 34 34.47 -54.29 1.58
C LYS A 34 33.58 -55.50 1.92
N LYS A 35 32.78 -55.90 0.92
CA LYS A 35 32.00 -57.15 0.73
C LYS A 35 30.49 -57.04 0.85
N ILE A 36 29.86 -57.69 -0.15
CA ILE A 36 28.46 -58.17 -0.30
C ILE A 36 27.63 -57.31 -1.27
N LEU A 37 27.08 -57.79 -2.40
CA LEU A 37 27.22 -59.03 -3.20
C LEU A 37 26.63 -58.75 -4.61
N LEU A 38 27.11 -59.49 -5.60
CA LEU A 38 26.71 -59.63 -7.02
C LEU A 38 25.56 -60.70 -7.09
N ILE A 39 24.46 -60.67 -7.86
CA ILE A 39 24.24 -61.07 -9.29
C ILE A 39 22.70 -61.21 -9.53
N ARG A 40 22.16 -60.76 -10.68
CA ARG A 40 21.07 -61.47 -11.43
C ARG A 40 21.00 -60.99 -12.91
N THR A 41 20.60 -61.90 -13.80
CA THR A 41 21.01 -62.08 -15.20
C THR A 41 20.27 -61.26 -16.29
N LYS A 42 21.04 -60.87 -17.33
CA LYS A 42 20.62 -60.25 -18.61
C LYS A 42 19.89 -61.26 -19.52
N LYS A 43 18.56 -61.23 -19.63
CA LYS A 43 17.84 -61.68 -20.85
C LYS A 43 16.37 -61.23 -20.93
N ASN A 44 15.73 -60.89 -19.81
CA ASN A 44 14.36 -60.35 -19.80
C ASN A 44 14.27 -58.82 -19.96
N TYR A 45 15.38 -58.12 -20.25
CA TYR A 45 15.42 -56.66 -20.30
C TYR A 45 15.14 -56.08 -21.70
N ILE A 46 15.18 -56.89 -22.77
CA ILE A 46 15.14 -56.36 -24.15
C ILE A 46 13.71 -56.29 -24.70
N LYS A 47 12.82 -57.24 -24.36
CA LYS A 47 11.41 -57.22 -24.80
C LYS A 47 10.54 -56.15 -24.11
N ASP A 48 10.89 -55.74 -22.89
CA ASP A 48 10.18 -54.67 -22.17
C ASP A 48 10.58 -53.25 -22.62
N VAL A 49 11.71 -53.12 -23.32
CA VAL A 49 12.21 -51.83 -23.82
C VAL A 49 11.52 -51.42 -25.12
N GLU A 50 11.22 -52.36 -26.03
CA GLU A 50 10.59 -52.07 -27.32
C GLU A 50 9.13 -51.61 -27.16
N ASN A 51 8.34 -52.27 -26.31
CA ASN A 51 6.97 -51.84 -25.98
C ASN A 51 6.91 -50.51 -25.17
N GLY A 52 8.03 -50.12 -24.54
CA GLY A 52 8.17 -48.84 -23.86
C GLY A 52 8.38 -47.66 -24.81
N ILE A 53 9.04 -47.88 -25.95
CA ILE A 53 9.44 -46.81 -26.89
C ILE A 53 8.24 -46.27 -27.67
N GLU A 54 7.27 -47.11 -28.04
CA GLU A 54 6.05 -46.67 -28.74
C GLU A 54 5.12 -45.82 -27.85
N ARG A 55 5.05 -46.13 -26.56
CA ARG A 55 4.32 -45.33 -25.55
C ARG A 55 4.99 -43.98 -25.25
N ILE A 56 6.31 -43.89 -25.38
CA ILE A 56 7.08 -42.65 -25.17
C ILE A 56 6.83 -41.64 -26.30
N ASN A 57 6.61 -42.09 -27.54
CA ASN A 57 6.36 -41.19 -28.67
C ASN A 57 4.98 -40.50 -28.59
N LYS A 58 3.94 -41.19 -28.09
CA LYS A 58 2.62 -40.58 -27.81
C LYS A 58 2.66 -39.57 -26.65
N ILE A 59 3.55 -39.76 -25.66
CA ILE A 59 3.77 -38.83 -24.55
C ILE A 59 4.59 -37.59 -24.98
N LYS A 60 5.43 -37.70 -26.02
CA LYS A 60 6.24 -36.59 -26.54
C LYS A 60 5.36 -35.47 -27.15
N MET A 61 4.31 -35.81 -27.92
CA MET A 61 3.37 -34.82 -28.46
C MET A 61 2.60 -34.05 -27.39
N ILE A 62 2.24 -34.69 -26.26
CA ILE A 62 1.54 -34.02 -25.14
C ILE A 62 2.51 -33.20 -24.28
N LYS A 63 3.77 -33.65 -24.14
CA LYS A 63 4.82 -32.92 -23.41
C LYS A 63 5.21 -31.61 -24.09
N ASP A 64 5.11 -31.49 -25.41
CA ASP A 64 5.53 -30.27 -26.12
C ASP A 64 4.51 -29.11 -26.01
N LYS A 65 3.21 -29.41 -25.80
CA LYS A 65 2.22 -28.38 -25.41
C LYS A 65 2.33 -27.95 -23.93
N ILE A 66 2.81 -28.83 -23.03
CA ILE A 66 2.96 -28.55 -21.59
C ILE A 66 4.33 -27.93 -21.24
N LYS A 67 5.40 -28.23 -22.00
CA LYS A 67 6.76 -27.73 -21.77
C LYS A 67 6.92 -26.22 -21.95
N LYS A 68 6.15 -25.58 -22.84
CA LYS A 68 6.24 -24.13 -23.07
C LYS A 68 5.79 -23.31 -21.87
N LYS A 69 4.82 -23.79 -21.06
CA LYS A 69 4.32 -23.07 -19.87
C LYS A 69 5.17 -23.31 -18.60
N LYS A 70 5.72 -24.52 -18.41
CA LYS A 70 6.58 -24.85 -17.25
C LYS A 70 7.99 -24.21 -17.31
N ARG A 71 8.60 -24.12 -18.50
CA ARG A 71 9.96 -23.55 -18.67
C ARG A 71 10.06 -22.05 -18.35
N LYS A 72 8.98 -21.28 -18.51
CA LYS A 72 8.98 -19.83 -18.21
C LYS A 72 8.97 -19.57 -16.69
N ASN A 73 8.18 -20.36 -15.97
CA ASN A 73 8.00 -20.26 -14.51
C ASN A 73 9.27 -20.65 -13.72
N GLU A 74 9.98 -21.69 -14.14
CA GLU A 74 11.26 -22.09 -13.49
C GLU A 74 12.38 -21.07 -13.74
N LYS A 75 12.46 -20.49 -14.95
CA LYS A 75 13.41 -19.41 -15.26
C LYS A 75 13.16 -18.17 -14.41
N CYS A 76 11.91 -17.76 -14.27
CA CYS A 76 11.49 -16.64 -13.42
C CYS A 76 11.94 -16.82 -11.96
N LEU A 77 11.62 -17.97 -11.36
CA LEU A 77 11.98 -18.27 -9.98
C LEU A 77 13.51 -18.32 -9.79
N PHE A 78 14.24 -18.95 -10.71
CA PHE A 78 15.70 -19.00 -10.68
C PHE A 78 16.33 -17.61 -10.79
N MET A 79 15.75 -16.72 -11.60
CA MET A 79 16.26 -15.36 -11.78
C MET A 79 15.94 -14.45 -10.59
N PHE A 80 14.76 -14.59 -9.98
CA PHE A 80 14.44 -13.94 -8.71
C PHE A 80 15.39 -14.39 -7.61
N ILE A 81 15.68 -15.69 -7.52
CA ILE A 81 16.66 -16.23 -6.57
C ILE A 81 18.06 -15.69 -6.86
N LYS A 82 18.45 -15.51 -8.14
CA LYS A 82 19.74 -14.92 -8.54
C LYS A 82 19.84 -13.46 -8.10
N LEU A 83 18.82 -12.63 -8.36
CA LEU A 83 18.75 -11.23 -7.89
C LEU A 83 18.76 -11.15 -6.37
N PHE A 84 17.98 -12.01 -5.70
CA PHE A 84 17.92 -12.08 -4.25
C PHE A 84 19.28 -12.47 -3.65
N LYS A 85 19.96 -13.46 -4.22
CA LYS A 85 21.32 -13.85 -3.82
C LYS A 85 22.33 -12.72 -4.06
N GLN A 86 22.36 -12.10 -5.25
CA GLN A 86 23.26 -10.98 -5.55
C GLN A 86 23.10 -9.83 -4.53
N ASN A 87 21.85 -9.52 -4.14
CA ASN A 87 21.56 -8.47 -3.16
C ASN A 87 21.84 -8.89 -1.70
N ILE A 88 21.76 -10.18 -1.36
CA ILE A 88 22.15 -10.71 -0.05
C ILE A 88 23.67 -10.73 0.10
N TYR A 89 24.43 -11.12 -0.94
CA TYR A 89 25.88 -11.11 -0.87
C TYR A 89 26.45 -9.68 -0.70
N ALA A 90 25.77 -8.66 -1.21
CA ALA A 90 26.07 -7.25 -0.93
C ALA A 90 25.84 -6.82 0.54
N SER A 91 25.04 -7.56 1.30
CA SER A 91 24.78 -7.28 2.73
C SER A 91 25.78 -7.95 3.70
N LYS A 92 26.57 -8.94 3.24
CA LYS A 92 27.60 -9.56 4.11
C LYS A 92 28.80 -8.66 4.39
N SER A 93 29.00 -7.60 3.61
CA SER A 93 30.01 -6.57 3.87
C SER A 93 29.57 -5.47 4.86
N TYR A 94 28.37 -5.57 5.47
CA TYR A 94 27.84 -4.56 6.39
C TYR A 94 28.05 -4.87 7.88
N LEU A 95 28.71 -5.99 8.22
CA LEU A 95 28.92 -6.47 9.60
C LEU A 95 30.36 -6.24 10.07
N SER A 96 30.84 -4.99 10.00
CA SER A 96 31.91 -4.47 10.86
C SER A 96 32.00 -2.96 10.66
N TYR A 97 31.43 -2.16 11.56
CA TYR A 97 31.50 -0.70 11.47
C TYR A 97 32.28 -0.10 12.65
N ARG A 98 33.52 0.29 12.39
CA ARG A 98 34.24 1.37 13.10
C ARG A 98 35.05 2.17 12.08
N LYS A 99 34.68 3.46 11.96
CA LYS A 99 35.41 4.65 11.49
C LYS A 99 35.91 4.77 10.02
N THR A 100 35.81 6.03 9.58
CA THR A 100 36.48 6.79 8.49
C THR A 100 36.05 6.63 7.00
N ASP A 101 35.28 7.62 6.55
CA ASP A 101 35.36 8.47 5.34
C ASP A 101 35.80 7.97 3.95
N ASN A 102 35.96 6.66 3.72
CA ASN A 102 36.22 6.13 2.36
C ASN A 102 35.06 5.33 1.76
N HIS A 103 33.87 5.39 2.37
CA HIS A 103 32.76 4.49 2.05
C HIS A 103 31.81 4.99 0.94
N ILE A 104 31.69 6.31 0.74
CA ILE A 104 30.81 6.88 -0.30
C ILE A 104 31.34 6.57 -1.71
N ASN A 105 32.67 6.55 -1.89
CA ASN A 105 33.29 6.17 -3.16
C ASN A 105 33.22 4.65 -3.43
N LYS A 106 33.21 3.79 -2.39
CA LYS A 106 33.00 2.35 -2.54
C LYS A 106 31.54 1.96 -2.82
N ILE A 107 30.56 2.66 -2.22
CA ILE A 107 29.12 2.44 -2.50
C ILE A 107 28.77 2.91 -3.92
N LYS A 108 29.34 4.04 -4.39
CA LYS A 108 29.24 4.46 -5.80
C LYS A 108 29.79 3.40 -6.77
N LYS A 109 30.95 2.80 -6.45
CA LYS A 109 31.57 1.76 -7.29
C LYS A 109 30.73 0.47 -7.34
N TYR A 110 30.08 0.05 -6.25
CA TYR A 110 29.34 -1.23 -6.22
C TYR A 110 27.98 -1.19 -6.95
N TYR A 111 27.29 -0.04 -6.97
CA TYR A 111 26.01 0.10 -7.68
C TYR A 111 26.17 0.46 -9.17
N TYR A 112 27.25 1.15 -9.57
CA TYR A 112 27.43 1.66 -10.94
C TYR A 112 28.51 0.94 -11.78
N ASN A 113 29.46 0.17 -11.22
CA ASN A 113 30.52 -0.48 -12.02
C ASN A 113 30.25 -1.91 -12.50
N ASN A 114 29.03 -2.44 -12.42
CA ASN A 114 28.74 -3.67 -13.16
C ASN A 114 28.46 -3.36 -14.64
N LYS A 115 29.54 -3.08 -15.39
CA LYS A 115 29.62 -3.35 -16.84
C LYS A 115 29.60 -4.87 -17.07
N ASN A 116 28.55 -5.55 -16.61
CA ASN A 116 28.31 -6.94 -16.91
C ASN A 116 27.15 -7.02 -17.91
N GLU A 117 27.49 -7.18 -19.18
CA GLU A 117 26.55 -7.48 -20.27
C GLU A 117 25.65 -8.68 -19.93
N GLU A 118 26.08 -9.56 -19.04
CA GLU A 118 25.32 -10.70 -18.53
C GLU A 118 24.21 -10.32 -17.54
N ILE A 119 24.38 -9.23 -16.76
CA ILE A 119 23.31 -8.66 -15.93
C ILE A 119 22.31 -7.96 -16.83
N ASN A 120 22.77 -7.18 -17.83
CA ASN A 120 21.89 -6.58 -18.83
C ASN A 120 21.10 -7.61 -19.65
N ARG A 121 21.69 -8.76 -20.02
CA ARG A 121 20.97 -9.88 -20.65
C ARG A 121 19.92 -10.51 -19.71
N ASN A 122 20.21 -10.70 -18.43
CA ASN A 122 19.22 -11.18 -17.44
C ASN A 122 18.12 -10.14 -17.14
N TYR A 123 18.44 -8.83 -17.13
CA TYR A 123 17.46 -7.75 -17.02
C TYR A 123 16.56 -7.63 -18.26
N THR A 124 17.09 -7.94 -19.44
CA THR A 124 16.30 -8.01 -20.68
C THR A 124 15.32 -9.19 -20.64
N ILE A 125 15.64 -10.28 -19.93
CA ILE A 125 14.74 -11.43 -19.72
C ILE A 125 13.62 -11.14 -18.70
N LEU A 126 13.80 -10.20 -17.74
CA LEU A 126 12.71 -9.73 -16.84
C LEU A 126 11.69 -8.85 -17.54
N LYS A 127 12.07 -8.23 -18.66
CA LYS A 127 11.21 -7.37 -19.48
C LYS A 127 10.00 -8.14 -20.04
N ASP A 128 10.12 -9.46 -20.21
CA ASP A 128 9.06 -10.31 -20.74
C ASP A 128 8.24 -11.02 -19.65
N ASN A 129 7.34 -10.27 -19.00
CA ASN A 129 6.13 -10.76 -18.31
C ASN A 129 6.33 -12.01 -17.44
N CYS A 130 6.91 -11.81 -16.25
CA CYS A 130 7.02 -12.88 -15.26
C CYS A 130 5.73 -13.12 -14.47
N PHE A 131 4.84 -12.13 -14.42
CA PHE A 131 3.48 -12.27 -13.92
C PHE A 131 2.49 -11.99 -15.04
N ASP A 132 1.55 -12.90 -15.20
CA ASP A 132 0.31 -12.63 -15.91
C ASP A 132 -0.69 -12.11 -14.87
N TYR A 133 -1.31 -10.97 -15.14
CA TYR A 133 -2.38 -10.40 -14.32
C TYR A 133 -3.70 -10.64 -15.05
N PRO A 134 -4.24 -11.87 -15.02
CA PRO A 134 -5.41 -12.21 -15.81
C PRO A 134 -6.59 -11.33 -15.41
N PHE A 135 -7.33 -10.85 -16.40
CA PHE A 135 -8.47 -9.92 -16.24
C PHE A 135 -8.11 -8.50 -15.77
N PHE A 136 -6.82 -8.17 -15.68
CA PHE A 136 -6.35 -6.83 -15.44
C PHE A 136 -5.69 -6.26 -16.70
N ASP A 137 -6.05 -5.03 -17.03
CA ASP A 137 -5.46 -4.28 -18.14
C ASP A 137 -5.50 -2.79 -17.83
N PHE A 138 -4.58 -2.03 -18.41
CA PHE A 138 -4.60 -0.58 -18.34
C PHE A 138 -4.43 -0.01 -19.74
N THR A 139 -5.50 0.58 -20.26
CA THR A 139 -5.52 1.23 -21.57
C THR A 139 -5.52 2.73 -21.38
N ILE A 140 -4.56 3.43 -21.97
CA ILE A 140 -4.59 4.89 -22.06
C ILE A 140 -5.42 5.26 -23.29
N LEU A 141 -6.47 6.06 -23.08
CA LEU A 141 -7.38 6.51 -24.14
C LEU A 141 -6.94 7.83 -24.76
N LYS A 142 -6.44 8.75 -23.94
CA LYS A 142 -5.99 10.07 -24.38
C LYS A 142 -4.89 10.58 -23.48
N GLU A 143 -3.86 11.20 -24.06
CA GLU A 143 -2.83 11.96 -23.36
C GLU A 143 -2.90 13.41 -23.86
N ASN A 144 -2.68 14.37 -22.96
CA ASN A 144 -2.53 15.76 -23.36
C ASN A 144 -1.19 15.94 -24.11
N GLN A 145 -1.19 16.80 -25.14
CA GLN A 145 -0.02 17.06 -25.98
C GLN A 145 0.75 18.31 -25.57
N LYS A 146 0.24 19.11 -24.64
CA LYS A 146 0.95 20.31 -24.13
C LYS A 146 2.20 19.89 -23.36
N GLU A 147 3.31 20.57 -23.61
CA GLU A 147 4.65 20.24 -23.07
C GLU A 147 4.69 20.12 -21.53
N ASN A 148 3.91 20.93 -20.81
CA ASN A 148 3.88 20.99 -19.35
C ASN A 148 2.67 20.29 -18.71
N ASP A 149 1.83 19.61 -19.50
CA ASP A 149 0.65 18.90 -19.01
C ASP A 149 0.68 17.43 -19.48
N LYS A 150 1.03 16.54 -18.57
CA LYS A 150 1.09 15.09 -18.77
C LYS A 150 -0.21 14.40 -18.39
N SER A 151 -1.30 15.14 -18.24
CA SER A 151 -2.61 14.57 -17.91
C SER A 151 -3.05 13.57 -18.97
N ARG A 152 -3.71 12.51 -18.49
CA ARG A 152 -4.16 11.41 -19.33
C ARG A 152 -5.43 10.80 -18.81
N ILE A 153 -6.18 10.23 -19.74
CA ILE A 153 -7.38 9.43 -19.48
C ILE A 153 -7.05 8.00 -19.81
N GLY A 154 -7.44 7.10 -18.92
CA GLY A 154 -7.33 5.66 -19.16
C GLY A 154 -8.47 4.89 -18.54
N ILE A 155 -8.46 3.58 -18.81
CA ILE A 155 -9.36 2.62 -18.19
C ILE A 155 -8.50 1.50 -17.60
N ILE A 156 -8.66 1.27 -16.30
CA ILE A 156 -8.13 0.09 -15.62
C ILE A 156 -9.24 -0.96 -15.61
N LYS A 157 -9.08 -2.05 -16.36
CA LYS A 157 -9.99 -3.20 -16.32
C LYS A 157 -9.60 -4.11 -15.15
N THR A 158 -10.61 -4.66 -14.49
CA THR A 158 -10.44 -5.62 -13.40
C THR A 158 -11.52 -6.71 -13.50
N PRO A 159 -11.39 -7.83 -12.77
CA PRO A 159 -12.43 -8.86 -12.73
C PRO A 159 -13.79 -8.40 -12.16
N ARG A 160 -13.85 -7.23 -11.49
CA ARG A 160 -15.05 -6.74 -10.78
C ARG A 160 -15.56 -5.40 -11.30
N GLY A 161 -15.07 -4.96 -12.46
CA GLY A 161 -15.48 -3.71 -13.09
C GLY A 161 -14.32 -2.91 -13.62
N SER A 162 -14.63 -1.87 -14.38
CA SER A 162 -13.64 -0.94 -14.94
C SER A 162 -13.56 0.32 -14.10
N ILE A 163 -12.38 0.93 -14.06
CA ILE A 163 -12.10 2.18 -13.36
C ILE A 163 -11.60 3.19 -14.38
N GLU A 164 -12.30 4.31 -14.52
CA GLU A 164 -11.88 5.41 -15.38
C GLU A 164 -10.83 6.26 -14.66
N THR A 165 -9.74 6.62 -15.33
CA THR A 165 -8.69 7.48 -14.76
C THR A 165 -8.71 8.87 -15.41
N PRO A 166 -8.45 9.96 -14.65
CA PRO A 166 -8.15 9.99 -13.22
C PRO A 166 -9.33 9.60 -12.30
N ASN A 167 -9.04 8.94 -11.17
CA ASN A 167 -10.04 8.45 -10.20
C ASN A 167 -9.70 8.76 -8.74
N PHE A 168 -10.71 8.74 -7.86
CA PHE A 168 -10.58 8.94 -6.42
C PHE A 168 -11.08 7.72 -5.64
N LEU A 169 -10.24 7.17 -4.76
CA LEU A 169 -10.55 6.02 -3.92
C LEU A 169 -10.96 6.50 -2.53
N PHE A 170 -12.22 6.26 -2.16
CA PHE A 170 -12.68 6.54 -0.80
C PHE A 170 -12.20 5.46 0.18
N CYS A 171 -11.68 5.89 1.32
CA CYS A 171 -11.16 4.98 2.33
C CYS A 171 -12.28 4.39 3.20
N ALA A 172 -12.68 3.15 2.91
CA ALA A 172 -13.47 2.29 3.78
C ALA A 172 -12.57 1.58 4.79
N THR A 173 -12.02 2.35 5.73
CA THR A 173 -10.86 2.00 6.59
C THR A 173 -10.98 0.64 7.31
N LYS A 174 -12.16 0.27 7.81
CA LYS A 174 -12.40 -0.98 8.55
C LYS A 174 -13.49 -1.83 7.89
N ALA A 175 -13.34 -2.07 6.58
CA ALA A 175 -14.37 -2.74 5.79
C ALA A 175 -15.75 -2.04 5.91
N CYS A 176 -15.73 -0.72 6.06
CA CYS A 176 -16.92 0.08 6.27
C CYS A 176 -16.63 1.51 5.85
N MET A 177 -17.53 2.07 5.04
CA MET A 177 -17.54 3.51 4.80
C MET A 177 -18.17 4.18 6.02
N LYS A 178 -17.36 4.97 6.74
CA LYS A 178 -17.80 5.56 8.00
C LYS A 178 -18.99 6.48 7.77
N SER A 179 -20.03 6.26 8.58
CA SER A 179 -21.28 7.04 8.60
C SER A 179 -22.16 6.89 7.37
N THR A 180 -21.92 5.96 6.45
CA THR A 180 -22.79 5.84 5.26
C THR A 180 -22.92 4.41 4.77
N PRO A 181 -24.15 3.94 4.50
CA PRO A 181 -24.37 2.67 3.81
C PRO A 181 -23.65 2.62 2.45
N ILE A 182 -23.12 1.45 2.10
CA ILE A 182 -22.29 1.30 0.90
C ILE A 182 -23.04 1.60 -0.41
N ASP A 183 -24.37 1.45 -0.43
CA ASP A 183 -25.17 1.67 -1.64
C ASP A 183 -25.18 3.15 -2.06
N PHE A 184 -25.04 4.10 -1.12
CA PHE A 184 -24.87 5.50 -1.49
C PHE A 184 -23.57 5.78 -2.24
N LEU A 185 -22.51 4.98 -2.01
CA LEU A 185 -21.27 5.11 -2.79
C LEU A 185 -21.50 4.67 -4.22
N LYS A 186 -22.28 3.59 -4.43
CA LYS A 186 -22.68 3.11 -5.76
C LYS A 186 -23.53 4.16 -6.47
N ASN A 187 -24.53 4.72 -5.78
CA ASN A 187 -25.40 5.78 -6.32
C ASN A 187 -24.61 7.04 -6.68
N SER A 188 -23.55 7.35 -5.91
CA SER A 188 -22.63 8.45 -6.21
C SER A 188 -21.62 8.11 -7.32
N LYS A 189 -21.78 7.00 -8.05
CA LYS A 189 -20.91 6.55 -9.15
C LYS A 189 -19.47 6.23 -8.73
N THR A 190 -19.26 5.84 -7.47
CA THR A 190 -17.94 5.40 -6.98
C THR A 190 -17.55 4.10 -7.68
N GLN A 191 -16.38 4.08 -8.32
CA GLN A 191 -15.91 2.91 -9.07
C GLN A 191 -15.02 1.99 -8.23
N ILE A 192 -14.27 2.52 -7.28
CA ILE A 192 -13.31 1.76 -6.47
C ILE A 192 -13.22 2.36 -5.06
N ILE A 193 -12.95 1.52 -4.07
CA ILE A 193 -12.69 1.92 -2.68
C ILE A 193 -11.36 1.38 -2.18
N LEU A 194 -10.85 1.98 -1.10
CA LEU A 194 -9.66 1.51 -0.40
C LEU A 194 -10.03 0.98 0.99
N SER A 195 -9.54 -0.22 1.36
CA SER A 195 -9.60 -0.73 2.73
C SER A 195 -8.20 -0.91 3.32
N ASN A 196 -8.05 -0.63 4.61
CA ASN A 196 -6.74 -0.67 5.27
C ASN A 196 -6.46 -2.07 5.82
N THR A 197 -5.39 -2.69 5.35
CA THR A 197 -4.99 -4.04 5.77
C THR A 197 -4.62 -4.06 7.24
N PHE A 198 -3.96 -3.03 7.77
CA PHE A 198 -3.55 -3.02 9.19
C PHE A 198 -4.74 -3.06 10.16
N HIS A 199 -5.79 -2.30 9.88
CA HIS A 199 -6.96 -2.32 10.73
C HIS A 199 -7.69 -3.67 10.67
N LEU A 200 -7.80 -4.25 9.47
CA LEU A 200 -8.41 -5.56 9.26
C LEU A 200 -7.55 -6.72 9.77
N LEU A 201 -6.23 -6.54 9.85
CA LEU A 201 -5.27 -7.44 10.51
C LEU A 201 -5.53 -7.56 12.01
N ILE A 202 -5.89 -6.45 12.65
CA ILE A 202 -6.21 -6.39 14.07
C ILE A 202 -7.63 -6.88 14.32
N GLN A 203 -8.60 -6.37 13.57
CA GLN A 203 -10.01 -6.68 13.78
C GLN A 203 -10.83 -6.51 12.49
N PRO A 204 -11.63 -7.51 12.08
CA PRO A 204 -11.86 -8.82 12.71
C PRO A 204 -10.83 -9.90 12.37
N LYS A 205 -9.70 -9.58 11.72
CA LYS A 205 -8.67 -10.49 11.18
C LYS A 205 -9.01 -11.04 9.78
N PRO A 206 -8.02 -11.22 8.88
CA PRO A 206 -8.30 -11.59 7.49
C PRO A 206 -8.90 -12.98 7.29
N HIS A 207 -8.54 -13.96 8.12
CA HIS A 207 -9.08 -15.32 8.01
C HIS A 207 -10.58 -15.37 8.33
N ILE A 208 -11.04 -14.58 9.31
CA ILE A 208 -12.47 -14.43 9.63
C ILE A 208 -13.20 -13.80 8.44
N ILE A 209 -12.68 -12.70 7.88
CA ILE A 209 -13.27 -12.07 6.69
C ILE A 209 -13.31 -13.06 5.52
N PHE A 210 -12.24 -13.83 5.32
CA PHE A 210 -12.20 -14.84 4.27
C PHE A 210 -13.33 -15.87 4.42
N GLN A 211 -13.52 -16.42 5.63
CA GLN A 211 -14.57 -17.40 5.91
C GLN A 211 -15.97 -16.81 5.72
N LEU A 212 -16.17 -15.55 6.07
CA LEU A 212 -17.45 -14.84 5.90
C LEU A 212 -17.78 -14.46 4.46
N GLY A 213 -16.87 -14.66 3.51
CA GLY A 213 -17.14 -14.32 2.11
C GLY A 213 -16.03 -13.60 1.38
N GLY A 214 -14.98 -13.17 2.07
CA GLY A 214 -14.04 -12.18 1.55
C GLY A 214 -14.62 -10.77 1.67
N LEU A 215 -13.76 -9.78 1.46
CA LEU A 215 -14.05 -8.38 1.77
C LEU A 215 -15.26 -7.84 0.97
N HIS A 216 -15.38 -8.19 -0.32
CA HIS A 216 -16.50 -7.79 -1.17
C HIS A 216 -17.86 -8.23 -0.60
N LYS A 217 -18.00 -9.52 -0.26
CA LYS A 217 -19.25 -10.06 0.31
C LYS A 217 -19.49 -9.50 1.71
N PHE A 218 -18.45 -9.41 2.53
CA PHE A 218 -18.52 -8.89 3.89
C PHE A 218 -19.03 -7.44 3.94
N MET A 219 -18.67 -6.63 2.94
CA MET A 219 -19.08 -5.21 2.84
C MET A 219 -20.30 -4.97 1.96
N ASN A 220 -20.81 -5.98 1.26
CA ASN A 220 -21.77 -5.83 0.16
C ASN A 220 -21.28 -4.87 -0.95
N TRP A 221 -19.98 -4.87 -1.24
CA TRP A 221 -19.35 -4.08 -2.30
C TRP A 221 -18.94 -4.99 -3.46
N LYS A 222 -19.56 -4.80 -4.63
CA LYS A 222 -19.37 -5.66 -5.81
C LYS A 222 -18.28 -5.16 -6.77
N ASN A 223 -17.85 -3.92 -6.60
CA ASN A 223 -16.89 -3.23 -7.46
C ASN A 223 -15.45 -3.44 -6.94
N PRO A 224 -14.43 -2.94 -7.65
CA PRO A 224 -13.04 -3.11 -7.24
C PRO A 224 -12.71 -2.56 -5.85
N ILE A 225 -11.78 -3.24 -5.17
CA ILE A 225 -11.19 -2.81 -3.89
C ILE A 225 -9.67 -2.81 -4.02
N LEU A 226 -9.04 -1.74 -3.54
CA LEU A 226 -7.62 -1.70 -3.26
C LEU A 226 -7.38 -1.87 -1.76
N THR A 227 -6.40 -2.68 -1.38
CA THR A 227 -5.91 -2.75 0.00
C THR A 227 -4.48 -2.23 0.09
N ASP A 228 -4.22 -1.41 1.10
CA ASP A 228 -2.85 -1.04 1.44
C ASP A 228 -2.06 -2.22 2.02
N SER A 229 -0.76 -2.05 2.19
CA SER A 229 0.11 -3.09 2.76
C SER A 229 -0.01 -3.24 4.28
N GLY A 230 -0.63 -2.26 4.94
CA GLY A 230 -0.66 -2.07 6.40
C GLY A 230 0.57 -1.41 6.99
N GLY A 231 1.64 -1.20 6.22
CA GLY A 231 2.88 -0.58 6.71
C GLY A 231 2.64 0.85 7.20
N TYR A 232 2.05 1.69 6.33
CA TYR A 232 1.83 3.10 6.61
C TYR A 232 1.10 3.38 7.93
N GLN A 233 0.05 2.62 8.26
CA GLN A 233 -0.73 2.82 9.49
C GLN A 233 0.13 2.56 10.74
N ILE A 234 0.96 1.52 10.71
CA ILE A 234 1.87 1.18 11.79
C ILE A 234 2.90 2.30 12.02
N PHE A 235 3.50 2.82 10.95
CA PHE A 235 4.48 3.92 11.03
C PHE A 235 3.82 5.24 11.42
N SER A 236 2.67 5.58 10.83
CA SER A 236 1.99 6.84 11.07
C SER A 236 1.39 6.97 12.47
N MET A 237 0.91 5.87 13.05
CA MET A 237 0.45 5.84 14.45
C MET A 237 1.60 5.92 15.46
N SER A 238 2.78 5.42 15.10
CA SER A 238 3.95 5.41 16.00
C SER A 238 4.74 6.71 15.96
N TYR A 239 4.90 7.30 14.77
CA TYR A 239 5.70 8.50 14.59
C TYR A 239 4.89 9.80 14.67
N GLY A 240 3.55 9.75 14.71
CA GLY A 240 2.60 10.89 14.84
C GLY A 240 2.68 11.92 13.71
N SER A 241 3.86 12.47 13.49
CA SER A 241 4.30 13.33 12.41
C SER A 241 4.04 12.79 11.00
N VAL A 242 4.21 11.48 10.74
CA VAL A 242 4.00 10.87 9.41
C VAL A 242 2.52 10.94 8.99
N ALA A 243 1.59 10.76 9.95
CA ALA A 243 0.16 10.94 9.70
C ALA A 243 -0.15 12.41 9.38
N ASN A 244 0.40 13.32 10.19
CA ASN A 244 0.23 14.75 9.99
C ASN A 244 0.81 15.17 8.65
N GLU A 245 1.99 14.67 8.25
CA GLU A 245 2.72 15.03 7.04
C GLU A 245 1.93 14.81 5.75
N ILE A 246 1.26 13.67 5.65
CA ILE A 246 0.49 13.28 4.47
C ILE A 246 -0.96 13.81 4.56
N LYS A 247 -1.53 13.96 5.76
CA LYS A 247 -2.92 14.42 5.96
C LYS A 247 -3.04 15.93 6.22
N ARG A 248 -1.98 16.74 6.07
CA ARG A 248 -1.81 18.03 6.76
C ARG A 248 -3.06 18.93 6.81
N ASN A 249 -3.42 19.23 8.06
CA ASN A 249 -4.40 20.19 8.54
C ASN A 249 -4.08 21.62 8.11
N SER A 250 -5.10 22.39 7.79
CA SER A 250 -5.13 23.85 7.59
C SER A 250 -4.90 24.68 8.87
N ASN A 251 -4.40 24.09 9.95
CA ASN A 251 -4.46 24.67 11.30
C ASN A 251 -3.06 24.87 11.90
N ASN A 252 -2.40 25.95 11.53
CA ASN A 252 -1.34 26.58 12.33
C ASN A 252 -1.93 27.72 13.21
N LYS A 253 -3.14 27.54 13.79
CA LYS A 253 -3.77 28.53 14.69
C LYS A 253 -4.71 27.93 15.76
N PHE A 254 -4.65 26.63 16.05
CA PHE A 254 -5.60 26.01 16.99
C PHE A 254 -5.07 25.78 18.41
N GLU A 255 -3.80 26.06 18.70
CA GLU A 255 -3.25 25.98 20.07
C GLU A 255 -3.03 27.35 20.74
N ASP A 256 -2.96 28.46 19.99
CA ASP A 256 -2.72 29.79 20.59
C ASP A 256 -3.99 30.51 21.10
N MET A 257 -5.19 30.05 20.77
CA MET A 257 -6.45 30.71 21.17
C MET A 257 -7.06 30.22 22.49
N LYS A 258 -6.28 29.59 23.37
CA LYS A 258 -6.73 29.24 24.74
C LYS A 258 -6.05 30.02 25.86
N ASN A 259 -5.03 30.83 25.57
CA ASN A 259 -4.28 31.57 26.60
C ASN A 259 -4.52 33.09 26.61
N GLU A 260 -5.50 33.61 25.85
CA GLU A 260 -5.76 35.06 25.76
C GLU A 260 -7.16 35.50 26.25
N THR A 261 -7.84 34.68 27.06
CA THR A 261 -9.07 35.12 27.75
C THR A 261 -8.96 34.92 29.25
N THR A 262 -8.08 35.70 29.87
CA THR A 262 -8.19 36.21 31.26
C THR A 262 -7.01 37.15 31.48
N LYS A 263 -7.14 38.43 31.10
CA LYS A 263 -6.32 39.53 31.61
C LYS A 263 -6.97 40.86 31.23
N ASN A 264 -7.76 41.35 32.17
CA ASN A 264 -8.09 42.74 32.53
C ASN A 264 -8.87 42.53 33.85
N SER A 265 -8.43 42.96 35.02
CA SER A 265 -7.97 44.31 35.35
C SER A 265 -7.19 44.33 36.69
N THR A 266 -6.53 45.47 36.89
CA THR A 266 -6.20 46.15 38.16
C THR A 266 -5.03 45.67 39.05
N THR A 267 -4.03 46.58 39.04
CA THR A 267 -3.24 47.17 40.14
C THR A 267 -2.03 46.44 40.71
N GLU A 268 -0.97 47.25 40.79
CA GLU A 268 0.38 47.00 41.22
C GLU A 268 0.49 46.67 42.71
N ASN A 269 1.63 46.06 43.04
CA ASN A 269 2.28 45.98 44.34
C ASN A 269 1.65 45.06 45.38
N GLU A 270 2.19 43.84 45.49
CA GLU A 270 2.80 43.45 46.76
C GLU A 270 3.92 42.42 46.60
N VAL A 271 5.01 42.79 47.25
CA VAL A 271 6.36 42.28 47.28
C VAL A 271 6.47 40.96 48.08
N ASN A 272 7.30 40.05 47.56
CA ASN A 272 8.12 39.04 48.26
C ASN A 272 7.59 38.40 49.56
N LYS A 273 7.35 37.09 49.51
CA LYS A 273 8.08 36.06 50.30
C LYS A 273 7.41 34.70 50.16
N LYS A 274 8.10 33.77 49.51
CA LYS A 274 8.19 32.31 49.80
C LYS A 274 8.69 31.58 48.55
N ASN A 275 9.93 31.84 48.19
CA ASN A 275 10.71 31.00 47.27
C ASN A 275 11.93 30.49 48.01
N GLU A 276 11.72 29.55 48.92
CA GLU A 276 12.76 28.64 49.39
C GLU A 276 12.07 27.41 49.99
N LYS A 277 12.54 26.22 49.61
CA LYS A 277 12.00 24.87 49.88
C LYS A 277 10.94 24.35 48.89
N LYS A 278 11.42 23.99 47.69
CA LYS A 278 11.19 22.67 47.04
C LYS A 278 12.05 22.55 45.77
N LYS A 279 13.38 22.64 45.94
CA LYS A 279 14.37 22.13 44.98
C LYS A 279 14.88 20.78 45.49
N SER A 280 14.12 19.73 45.23
CA SER A 280 14.59 18.33 45.23
C SER A 280 13.42 17.42 44.85
N ASN A 281 13.27 17.21 43.54
CA ASN A 281 12.80 15.96 42.91
C ASN A 281 12.54 16.22 41.43
N ASN A 282 13.59 16.54 40.68
CA ASN A 282 13.61 16.36 39.23
C ASN A 282 13.79 14.85 38.94
N ASN A 283 12.73 14.08 39.21
CA ASN A 283 12.60 12.75 38.63
C ASN A 283 11.98 12.90 37.25
N LYS A 284 12.80 12.55 36.25
CA LYS A 284 12.44 12.20 34.87
C LYS A 284 11.03 11.59 34.78
N THR A 285 10.03 12.41 34.49
CA THR A 285 8.73 11.91 34.06
C THR A 285 8.80 11.72 32.54
N ASN A 286 9.03 10.46 32.18
CA ASN A 286 8.87 9.90 30.85
C ASN A 286 7.68 10.54 30.11
N GLN A 287 7.95 11.25 29.02
CA GLN A 287 6.99 11.33 27.92
C GLN A 287 6.60 9.89 27.56
N LEU A 288 5.34 9.53 27.81
CA LEU A 288 4.78 8.22 27.51
C LEU A 288 4.93 7.91 26.01
N ASN A 289 6.00 7.19 25.66
CA ASN A 289 6.19 6.55 24.37
C ASN A 289 5.15 5.42 24.21
N ASN A 290 3.94 5.77 23.76
CA ASN A 290 2.93 4.83 23.29
C ASN A 290 3.32 4.26 21.91
N GLY A 291 4.53 3.73 21.77
CA GLY A 291 5.06 3.22 20.51
C GLY A 291 4.29 1.98 20.07
N TYR A 292 3.38 2.14 19.10
CA TYR A 292 2.72 1.00 18.45
C TYR A 292 3.71 0.15 17.65
N ILE A 293 4.85 0.70 17.22
CA ILE A 293 6.01 -0.05 16.71
C ILE A 293 6.96 -0.34 17.86
N LEU A 294 7.28 -1.63 18.01
CA LEU A 294 8.29 -2.10 18.94
C LEU A 294 9.66 -2.24 18.26
N LYS A 295 9.69 -2.71 17.01
CA LYS A 295 10.95 -2.93 16.28
C LYS A 295 10.74 -3.00 14.77
N ILE A 296 11.64 -2.41 14.00
CA ILE A 296 11.73 -2.60 12.54
C ILE A 296 13.04 -3.31 12.23
N ASN A 297 12.99 -4.37 11.43
CA ASN A 297 14.18 -5.10 10.97
C ASN A 297 13.91 -5.79 9.64
N GLU A 298 14.89 -6.50 9.08
CA GLU A 298 14.72 -7.17 7.79
C GLU A 298 13.52 -8.12 7.74
N ARG A 299 13.07 -8.75 8.85
CA ARG A 299 11.88 -9.63 8.84
C ARG A 299 10.58 -8.86 8.62
N GLY A 300 10.48 -7.63 9.10
CA GLY A 300 9.26 -6.82 9.08
C GLY A 300 9.20 -5.82 10.25
N ALA A 301 8.00 -5.31 10.51
CA ALA A 301 7.67 -4.44 11.62
C ALA A 301 6.96 -5.22 12.75
N VAL A 302 7.59 -5.27 13.92
CA VAL A 302 6.97 -5.77 15.16
C VAL A 302 6.16 -4.65 15.76
N TYR A 303 4.88 -4.91 16.03
CA TYR A 303 3.93 -3.92 16.49
C TYR A 303 3.15 -4.40 17.71
N LYS A 304 2.62 -3.45 18.49
CA LYS A 304 1.65 -3.63 19.55
C LYS A 304 0.27 -3.25 19.01
N SER A 305 -0.69 -4.16 19.08
CA SER A 305 -2.08 -3.95 18.68
C SER A 305 -2.71 -2.83 19.49
N TYR A 306 -3.36 -1.87 18.81
CA TYR A 306 -4.09 -0.79 19.48
C TYR A 306 -5.43 -1.26 20.08
N HIS A 307 -5.88 -2.48 19.77
CA HIS A 307 -7.16 -3.01 20.23
C HIS A 307 -7.02 -3.72 21.59
N ASP A 308 -6.02 -4.58 21.73
CA ASP A 308 -5.86 -5.49 22.88
C ASP A 308 -4.42 -5.52 23.43
N GLY A 309 -3.50 -4.72 22.87
CA GLY A 309 -2.10 -4.70 23.28
C GLY A 309 -1.28 -5.92 22.86
N SER A 310 -1.85 -6.87 22.13
CA SER A 310 -1.13 -8.06 21.65
C SER A 310 0.02 -7.69 20.70
N ILE A 311 1.10 -8.48 20.73
CA ILE A 311 2.28 -8.24 19.88
C ILE A 311 2.15 -9.04 18.58
N GLY A 312 2.31 -8.35 17.46
CA GLY A 312 2.28 -8.94 16.12
C GLY A 312 3.53 -8.61 15.29
N LEU A 313 3.71 -9.34 14.19
CA LEU A 313 4.72 -9.07 13.17
C LEU A 313 4.04 -8.86 11.82
N LEU A 314 4.16 -7.66 11.27
CA LEU A 314 3.82 -7.37 9.88
C LEU A 314 5.08 -7.54 9.03
N SER A 315 5.12 -8.62 8.27
CA SER A 315 6.19 -8.97 7.33
C SER A 315 5.68 -8.86 5.89
N PRO A 316 6.57 -8.77 4.89
CA PRO A 316 6.20 -8.85 3.47
C PRO A 316 5.28 -10.02 3.15
N GLU A 317 5.56 -11.21 3.70
CA GLU A 317 4.76 -12.42 3.48
C GLU A 317 3.40 -12.29 4.17
N THR A 318 3.36 -11.94 5.46
CA THR A 318 2.08 -11.83 6.20
C THR A 318 1.19 -10.72 5.66
N SER A 319 1.76 -9.65 5.09
CA SER A 319 1.01 -8.61 4.39
C SER A 319 0.34 -9.17 3.12
N ILE A 320 1.07 -9.87 2.26
CA ILE A 320 0.52 -10.47 1.04
C ILE A 320 -0.50 -11.56 1.36
N GLN A 321 -0.23 -12.42 2.34
CA GLN A 321 -1.17 -13.46 2.80
C GLN A 321 -2.47 -12.86 3.33
N SER A 322 -2.39 -11.74 4.06
CA SER A 322 -3.57 -11.06 4.58
C SER A 322 -4.40 -10.46 3.46
N GLN A 323 -3.77 -9.73 2.54
CA GLN A 323 -4.45 -9.16 1.38
C GLN A 323 -5.03 -10.25 0.46
N TYR A 324 -4.36 -11.40 0.35
CA TYR A 324 -4.89 -12.60 -0.28
C TYR A 324 -6.20 -13.02 0.40
N LEU A 325 -6.21 -13.25 1.72
CA LEU A 325 -7.42 -13.66 2.45
C LEU A 325 -8.55 -12.62 2.36
N LEU A 326 -8.24 -11.33 2.39
CA LEU A 326 -9.21 -10.26 2.18
C LEU A 326 -9.85 -10.34 0.78
N GLY A 327 -9.07 -10.72 -0.24
CA GLY A 327 -9.57 -10.93 -1.60
C GLY A 327 -9.83 -9.63 -2.38
N SER A 328 -9.15 -8.54 -2.02
CA SER A 328 -9.14 -7.28 -2.78
C SER A 328 -8.60 -7.44 -4.20
N ASP A 329 -8.98 -6.56 -5.12
CA ASP A 329 -8.55 -6.62 -6.52
C ASP A 329 -7.13 -6.09 -6.71
N PHE A 330 -6.78 -5.01 -6.01
CA PHE A 330 -5.43 -4.46 -5.96
C PHE A 330 -4.82 -4.61 -4.59
N ILE A 331 -3.56 -5.04 -4.57
CA ILE A 331 -2.77 -5.23 -3.37
C ILE A 331 -1.46 -4.47 -3.47
N LEU A 332 -0.92 -4.07 -2.33
CA LEU A 332 0.30 -3.25 -2.24
C LEU A 332 1.43 -4.02 -1.55
N VAL A 333 2.65 -3.85 -2.06
CA VAL A 333 3.86 -4.35 -1.40
C VAL A 333 4.07 -3.67 -0.05
N LEU A 334 4.58 -4.41 0.93
CA LEU A 334 4.98 -3.83 2.21
C LEU A 334 6.23 -2.97 2.04
N ASP A 335 6.14 -1.74 2.52
CA ASP A 335 7.21 -0.75 2.56
C ASP A 335 7.40 -0.23 3.98
N GLU A 336 8.54 0.43 4.20
CA GLU A 336 8.76 1.23 5.40
C GLU A 336 8.52 2.70 5.09
N CYS A 337 7.60 3.33 5.83
CA CYS A 337 7.29 4.74 5.68
C CYS A 337 8.14 5.57 6.65
N THR A 338 9.14 6.27 6.11
CA THR A 338 10.02 7.14 6.88
C THR A 338 9.39 8.52 7.14
N PRO A 339 9.57 9.12 8.33
CA PRO A 339 9.21 10.53 8.58
C PRO A 339 10.08 11.51 7.78
N TYR A 340 9.58 12.71 7.45
CA TYR A 340 10.40 13.71 6.74
C TYR A 340 11.64 14.22 7.48
N HIS A 341 11.65 14.16 8.81
CA HIS A 341 12.72 14.70 9.63
C HIS A 341 13.88 13.71 9.82
N VAL A 342 13.77 12.49 9.31
CA VAL A 342 14.89 11.54 9.35
C VAL A 342 15.94 11.91 8.30
N ASN A 343 17.19 11.66 8.63
CA ASN A 343 18.29 12.00 7.73
C ASN A 343 18.28 11.16 6.44
N LYS A 344 19.01 11.65 5.44
CA LYS A 344 19.15 10.99 4.13
C LYS A 344 19.67 9.56 4.24
N GLU A 345 20.63 9.33 5.13
CA GLU A 345 21.23 8.00 5.32
C GLU A 345 20.21 6.97 5.84
N TYR A 346 19.38 7.33 6.80
CA TYR A 346 18.28 6.47 7.26
C TYR A 346 17.26 6.25 6.14
N THR A 347 16.90 7.32 5.41
CA THR A 347 15.97 7.24 4.28
C THR A 347 16.47 6.28 3.20
N GLU A 348 17.76 6.32 2.86
CA GLU A 348 18.39 5.40 1.90
C GLU A 348 18.38 3.95 2.41
N ARG A 349 18.73 3.71 3.68
CA ARG A 349 18.67 2.37 4.29
C ARG A 349 17.24 1.81 4.30
N SER A 350 16.26 2.65 4.61
CA SER A 350 14.84 2.30 4.64
C SER A 350 14.28 2.00 3.24
N MET A 351 14.66 2.81 2.25
CA MET A 351 14.36 2.56 0.83
C MET A 351 14.92 1.21 0.39
N HIS A 352 16.19 0.91 0.68
CA HIS A 352 16.79 -0.37 0.32
C HIS A 352 16.17 -1.57 1.06
N ARG A 353 15.76 -1.40 2.32
CA ARG A 353 14.97 -2.41 3.04
C ARG A 353 13.64 -2.66 2.35
N SER A 354 12.93 -1.60 1.99
CA SER A 354 11.67 -1.66 1.25
C SER A 354 11.86 -2.39 -0.09
N HIS A 355 12.92 -2.11 -0.84
CA HIS A 355 13.26 -2.84 -2.07
C HIS A 355 13.41 -4.36 -1.85
N ARG A 356 14.10 -4.78 -0.77
CA ARG A 356 14.20 -6.21 -0.40
C ARG A 356 12.85 -6.78 0.03
N TRP A 357 12.02 -6.00 0.72
CA TRP A 357 10.65 -6.39 1.07
C TRP A 357 9.77 -6.55 -0.17
N TYR A 358 9.94 -5.73 -1.19
CA TYR A 358 9.20 -5.84 -2.45
C TYR A 358 9.47 -7.15 -3.16
N LEU A 359 10.74 -7.59 -3.18
CA LEU A 359 11.11 -8.90 -3.73
C LEU A 359 10.44 -10.05 -2.96
N ARG A 360 10.36 -9.95 -1.62
CA ARG A 360 9.67 -10.95 -0.79
C ARG A 360 8.16 -10.95 -1.01
N CYS A 361 7.55 -9.78 -1.17
CA CYS A 361 6.14 -9.66 -1.55
C CYS A 361 5.87 -10.31 -2.90
N LEU A 362 6.73 -10.07 -3.91
CA LEU A 362 6.62 -10.69 -5.23
C LEU A 362 6.74 -12.22 -5.15
N LEU A 363 7.67 -12.74 -4.34
CA LEU A 363 7.83 -14.19 -4.14
C LEU A 363 6.61 -14.82 -3.46
N GLU A 364 6.06 -14.19 -2.42
CA GLU A 364 4.85 -14.69 -1.76
C GLU A 364 3.63 -14.60 -2.68
N PHE A 365 3.51 -13.52 -3.47
CA PHE A 365 2.46 -13.38 -4.49
C PHE A 365 2.57 -14.44 -5.59
N TYR A 366 3.79 -14.74 -6.02
CA TYR A 366 4.06 -15.83 -6.97
C TYR A 366 3.66 -17.18 -6.40
N LYS A 367 4.01 -17.44 -5.13
CA LYS A 367 3.60 -18.65 -4.42
C LYS A 367 2.08 -18.76 -4.34
N ALA A 368 1.38 -17.67 -3.99
CA ALA A 368 -0.07 -17.63 -3.93
C ALA A 368 -0.76 -17.98 -5.26
N ASN A 369 -0.14 -17.62 -6.39
CA ASN A 369 -0.70 -17.86 -7.72
C ASN A 369 -0.34 -19.23 -8.32
N ASN A 370 0.73 -19.88 -7.86
CA ASN A 370 1.29 -21.08 -8.52
C ASN A 370 1.36 -22.33 -7.64
N MET A 371 1.29 -22.19 -6.30
CA MET A 371 1.30 -23.34 -5.39
C MET A 371 -0.11 -23.91 -5.26
N ALA A 372 -0.30 -25.16 -5.73
CA ALA A 372 -1.63 -25.80 -5.80
C ALA A 372 -2.34 -25.88 -4.44
N ASN A 373 -1.61 -26.13 -3.36
CA ASN A 373 -2.12 -26.21 -1.99
C ASN A 373 -1.85 -24.94 -1.16
N TYR A 374 -1.66 -23.78 -1.80
CA TYR A 374 -1.36 -22.53 -1.07
C TYR A 374 -2.46 -22.17 -0.06
N HIS A 375 -3.72 -22.35 -0.46
CA HIS A 375 -4.87 -22.05 0.38
C HIS A 375 -4.91 -22.95 1.63
N ASP A 376 -4.71 -24.26 1.45
CA ASP A 376 -4.66 -25.22 2.57
C ASP A 376 -3.45 -24.95 3.47
N TYR A 377 -2.31 -24.61 2.89
CA TYR A 377 -1.12 -24.18 3.62
C TYR A 377 -1.37 -22.96 4.52
N LEU A 378 -2.14 -21.97 4.04
CA LEU A 378 -2.52 -20.83 4.88
C LEU A 378 -3.50 -21.24 5.98
N ASN A 379 -4.46 -22.12 5.68
CA ASN A 379 -5.38 -22.63 6.69
C ASN A 379 -4.59 -23.28 7.85
N ASP A 380 -3.63 -24.15 7.55
CA ASP A 380 -2.81 -24.83 8.56
C ASP A 380 -2.01 -23.85 9.43
N ILE A 381 -1.41 -22.83 8.81
CA ILE A 381 -0.66 -21.79 9.54
C ILE A 381 -1.56 -21.04 10.51
N TYR A 382 -2.75 -20.66 10.07
CA TYR A 382 -3.67 -19.86 10.88
C TYR A 382 -4.31 -20.71 11.97
N ASN A 383 -4.69 -21.96 11.67
CA ASN A 383 -5.15 -22.92 12.67
C ASN A 383 -4.13 -23.12 13.79
N LYS A 384 -2.86 -23.31 13.43
CA LYS A 384 -1.77 -23.39 14.43
C LYS A 384 -1.61 -22.10 15.22
N LYS A 385 -1.68 -20.93 14.55
CA LYS A 385 -1.49 -19.61 15.19
C LYS A 385 -2.60 -19.28 16.18
N TYR A 386 -3.85 -19.58 15.83
CA TYR A 386 -5.04 -19.23 16.62
C TYR A 386 -5.57 -20.41 17.45
N LYS A 387 -4.88 -21.56 17.43
CA LYS A 387 -5.26 -22.79 18.14
C LYS A 387 -6.67 -23.27 17.78
N THR A 388 -6.98 -23.25 16.49
CA THR A 388 -8.25 -23.72 15.91
C THR A 388 -7.99 -24.91 14.99
N ASN A 389 -9.03 -25.69 14.69
CA ASN A 389 -8.98 -26.81 13.73
C ASN A 389 -10.01 -26.63 12.59
N GLU A 390 -10.26 -25.38 12.20
CA GLU A 390 -11.31 -25.06 11.24
C GLU A 390 -10.91 -25.43 9.83
N LYS A 391 -11.82 -26.03 9.08
CA LYS A 391 -11.63 -26.26 7.64
C LYS A 391 -12.20 -25.08 6.87
N TRP A 392 -11.32 -24.30 6.25
CA TRP A 392 -11.73 -23.15 5.46
C TRP A 392 -12.47 -23.56 4.19
N ARG A 393 -13.44 -22.73 3.77
CA ARG A 393 -14.08 -22.87 2.47
C ARG A 393 -13.04 -22.83 1.34
N LYS A 394 -13.35 -23.51 0.23
CA LYS A 394 -12.51 -23.41 -0.98
C LYS A 394 -12.47 -21.96 -1.47
N ARG A 395 -11.33 -21.58 -2.03
CA ARG A 395 -11.15 -20.28 -2.66
C ARG A 395 -11.20 -20.42 -4.18
N ASP A 396 -11.86 -19.47 -4.82
CA ASP A 396 -11.74 -19.30 -6.27
C ASP A 396 -10.30 -18.96 -6.67
N LYS A 397 -10.00 -19.11 -7.96
CA LYS A 397 -8.69 -18.75 -8.51
C LYS A 397 -8.34 -17.31 -8.12
N ASN A 398 -7.09 -17.09 -7.71
CA ASN A 398 -6.65 -15.77 -7.30
C ASN A 398 -6.75 -14.76 -8.45
N LYS A 399 -7.43 -13.65 -8.19
CA LYS A 399 -7.73 -12.57 -9.15
C LYS A 399 -7.32 -11.23 -8.54
N GLN A 400 -6.02 -11.06 -8.31
CA GLN A 400 -5.46 -9.84 -7.70
C GLN A 400 -4.29 -9.34 -8.53
N ALA A 401 -4.08 -8.03 -8.53
CA ALA A 401 -2.92 -7.38 -9.14
C ALA A 401 -2.10 -6.62 -8.08
N LEU A 402 -0.77 -6.62 -8.25
CA LEU A 402 0.17 -6.10 -7.26
C LEU A 402 0.78 -4.77 -7.73
N TYR A 403 0.74 -3.78 -6.86
CA TYR A 403 1.36 -2.47 -7.06
C TYR A 403 2.69 -2.37 -6.32
N GLY A 404 3.69 -1.78 -6.98
CA GLY A 404 4.98 -1.42 -6.39
C GLY A 404 4.97 0.01 -5.86
N ILE A 405 5.75 0.31 -4.82
CA ILE A 405 5.79 1.65 -4.22
C ILE A 405 7.17 2.28 -4.46
N ILE A 406 7.19 3.46 -5.09
CA ILE A 406 8.40 4.26 -5.24
C ILE A 406 8.60 5.05 -3.94
N GLN A 407 9.62 4.66 -3.17
CA GLN A 407 10.13 5.34 -1.98
C GLN A 407 11.26 6.34 -2.32
N GLY A 408 11.88 6.94 -1.30
CA GLY A 408 13.06 7.82 -1.45
C GLY A 408 13.00 9.13 -0.65
N GLY A 409 11.92 9.34 0.11
CA GLY A 409 11.70 10.58 0.87
C GLY A 409 11.68 11.80 -0.04
N ILE A 410 12.27 12.90 0.43
CA ILE A 410 12.36 14.17 -0.31
C ILE A 410 13.59 14.23 -1.24
N TYR A 411 14.37 13.17 -1.32
CA TYR A 411 15.68 13.19 -1.98
C TYR A 411 15.58 12.70 -3.42
N ASN A 412 15.86 13.59 -4.36
CA ASN A 412 15.70 13.33 -5.79
C ASN A 412 16.53 12.13 -6.29
N ASP A 413 17.77 11.98 -5.82
CA ASP A 413 18.64 10.86 -6.19
C ASP A 413 18.14 9.51 -5.65
N LEU A 414 17.56 9.50 -4.44
CA LEU A 414 16.93 8.31 -3.88
C LEU A 414 15.63 7.96 -4.60
N ARG A 415 14.81 8.97 -4.95
CA ARG A 415 13.60 8.79 -5.77
C ARG A 415 13.94 8.18 -7.12
N LYS A 416 15.00 8.65 -7.79
CA LYS A 416 15.49 8.07 -9.05
C LYS A 416 15.91 6.61 -8.88
N LYS A 417 16.80 6.32 -7.92
CA LYS A 417 17.24 4.94 -7.61
C LYS A 417 16.04 4.00 -7.36
N SER A 418 15.08 4.48 -6.59
CA SER A 418 13.86 3.75 -6.27
C SER A 418 12.97 3.53 -7.48
N CYS A 419 12.78 4.57 -8.31
CA CYS A 419 12.03 4.50 -9.54
C CYS A 419 12.65 3.47 -10.51
N ASP A 420 13.96 3.52 -10.74
CA ASP A 420 14.67 2.59 -11.62
C ASP A 420 14.47 1.14 -11.13
N PHE A 421 14.62 0.89 -9.82
CA PHE A 421 14.40 -0.43 -9.24
C PHE A 421 12.95 -0.90 -9.39
N VAL A 422 11.96 -0.11 -8.95
CA VAL A 422 10.55 -0.52 -8.95
C VAL A 422 10.01 -0.66 -10.37
N CYS A 423 10.41 0.21 -11.30
CA CYS A 423 10.01 0.11 -12.70
C CYS A 423 10.60 -1.13 -13.41
N SER A 424 11.74 -1.63 -12.94
CA SER A 424 12.33 -2.88 -13.46
C SER A 424 11.59 -4.15 -13.00
N LEU A 425 10.69 -4.03 -12.02
CA LEU A 425 9.96 -5.15 -11.45
C LEU A 425 8.58 -5.33 -12.12
N PRO A 426 8.06 -6.56 -12.14
CA PRO A 426 6.85 -6.91 -12.90
C PRO A 426 5.55 -6.57 -12.15
N PHE A 427 5.46 -5.36 -11.58
CA PHE A 427 4.22 -4.86 -10.97
C PHE A 427 3.18 -4.49 -12.02
N PHE A 428 1.90 -4.62 -11.70
CA PHE A 428 0.81 -4.15 -12.57
C PHE A 428 0.78 -2.62 -12.61
N GLY A 429 0.82 -1.98 -11.44
CA GLY A 429 0.82 -0.52 -11.29
C GLY A 429 1.92 -0.02 -10.36
N LEU A 430 2.08 1.29 -10.33
CA LEU A 430 3.06 1.99 -9.50
C LEU A 430 2.35 2.91 -8.51
N CYS A 431 2.97 3.09 -7.36
CA CYS A 431 2.58 4.08 -6.37
C CYS A 431 3.71 5.06 -6.10
N ILE A 432 3.37 6.33 -5.91
CA ILE A 432 4.27 7.28 -5.26
C ILE A 432 3.89 7.31 -3.78
N GLY A 433 4.80 6.85 -2.93
CA GLY A 433 4.59 6.75 -1.48
C GLY A 433 5.76 7.31 -0.68
N GLY A 434 5.74 7.04 0.62
CA GLY A 434 6.76 7.52 1.57
C GLY A 434 6.58 8.97 2.00
N CYS A 435 7.62 9.53 2.59
CA CYS A 435 7.69 10.95 2.92
C CYS A 435 7.61 11.80 1.64
N LEU A 436 6.64 12.72 1.62
CA LEU A 436 6.45 13.70 0.54
C LEU A 436 6.93 15.10 0.95
N GLY A 437 7.39 15.28 2.19
CA GLY A 437 8.02 16.52 2.66
C GLY A 437 7.15 17.32 3.61
N LYS A 438 7.66 18.49 4.04
CA LYS A 438 7.06 19.26 5.14
C LYS A 438 5.93 20.21 4.70
N ASN A 439 5.89 20.56 3.43
CA ASN A 439 4.99 21.57 2.87
C ASN A 439 4.61 21.20 1.42
N LYS A 440 3.73 22.01 0.81
CA LYS A 440 3.22 21.76 -0.54
C LYS A 440 4.30 21.88 -1.60
N GLU A 441 5.21 22.83 -1.46
CA GLU A 441 6.29 23.03 -2.44
C GLU A 441 7.18 21.78 -2.53
N MET A 442 7.56 21.20 -1.39
CA MET A 442 8.34 19.97 -1.35
C MET A 442 7.57 18.79 -1.92
N MET A 443 6.29 18.64 -1.57
CA MET A 443 5.44 17.57 -2.10
C MET A 443 5.34 17.64 -3.62
N TYR A 444 5.08 18.83 -4.17
CA TYR A 444 5.01 19.04 -5.61
C TYR A 444 6.35 18.75 -6.29
N SER A 445 7.45 19.22 -5.71
CA SER A 445 8.81 18.92 -6.20
C SER A 445 9.10 17.41 -6.22
N VAL A 446 8.71 16.67 -5.18
CA VAL A 446 8.89 15.21 -5.10
C VAL A 446 8.04 14.50 -6.16
N ILE A 447 6.77 14.88 -6.29
CA ILE A 447 5.85 14.28 -7.28
C ILE A 447 6.40 14.54 -8.69
N GLU A 448 6.72 15.78 -9.02
CA GLU A 448 7.24 16.17 -10.33
C GLU A 448 8.54 15.44 -10.67
N SER A 449 9.50 15.45 -9.75
CA SER A 449 10.77 14.75 -9.94
C SER A 449 10.57 13.26 -10.16
N THR A 450 9.72 12.62 -9.35
CA THR A 450 9.44 11.19 -9.46
C THR A 450 8.74 10.86 -10.78
N MET A 451 7.74 11.65 -11.17
CA MET A 451 7.02 11.47 -12.44
C MET A 451 7.94 11.64 -13.65
N ASN A 452 8.97 12.50 -13.57
CA ASN A 452 9.96 12.65 -14.63
C ASN A 452 10.88 11.42 -14.80
N PHE A 453 11.02 10.58 -13.77
CA PHE A 453 11.80 9.34 -13.86
C PHE A 453 10.99 8.15 -14.39
N ILE A 454 9.66 8.18 -14.25
CA ILE A 454 8.79 7.09 -14.69
C ILE A 454 8.66 7.13 -16.21
N LYS A 455 9.28 6.16 -16.89
CA LYS A 455 9.24 6.02 -18.36
C LYS A 455 8.27 4.93 -18.86
N ILE A 456 7.63 4.21 -17.95
CA ILE A 456 6.75 3.08 -18.28
C ILE A 456 5.28 3.49 -18.22
N LYS A 457 4.48 3.01 -19.19
CA LYS A 457 3.04 3.27 -19.25
C LYS A 457 2.27 2.27 -18.37
N LYS A 458 2.34 2.47 -17.06
CA LYS A 458 1.54 1.77 -16.03
C LYS A 458 0.58 2.73 -15.34
N PRO A 459 -0.50 2.26 -14.68
CA PRO A 459 -1.33 3.13 -13.85
C PRO A 459 -0.52 3.56 -12.61
N ILE A 460 -0.57 4.85 -12.29
CA ILE A 460 0.19 5.48 -11.21
C ILE A 460 -0.77 6.04 -10.16
N HIS A 461 -0.58 5.61 -8.93
CA HIS A 461 -1.39 5.97 -7.78
C HIS A 461 -0.61 6.86 -6.81
N LEU A 462 -1.19 7.97 -6.38
CA LEU A 462 -0.61 8.81 -5.33
C LEU A 462 -1.23 8.47 -3.97
N LEU A 463 -0.41 7.95 -3.06
CA LEU A 463 -0.87 7.44 -1.77
C LEU A 463 -1.18 8.56 -0.77
N GLY A 464 -2.40 8.56 -0.24
CA GLY A 464 -2.83 9.33 0.93
C GLY A 464 -3.08 10.83 0.69
N ILE A 465 -3.08 11.28 -0.56
CA ILE A 465 -3.29 12.68 -0.94
C ILE A 465 -4.65 12.84 -1.62
N GLY A 466 -5.41 13.86 -1.22
CA GLY A 466 -6.76 14.07 -1.77
C GLY A 466 -7.36 15.45 -1.57
N GLN A 467 -6.55 16.49 -1.34
CA GLN A 467 -7.06 17.85 -1.47
C GLN A 467 -7.23 18.17 -2.96
N ILE A 468 -8.24 18.97 -3.29
CA ILE A 468 -8.63 19.27 -4.68
C ILE A 468 -7.45 19.84 -5.46
N ARG A 469 -6.73 20.81 -4.88
CA ARG A 469 -5.53 21.41 -5.48
C ARG A 469 -4.44 20.40 -5.82
N ASP A 470 -4.21 19.45 -4.92
CA ASP A 470 -3.19 18.42 -5.12
C ASP A 470 -3.59 17.43 -6.23
N ILE A 471 -4.90 17.15 -6.35
CA ILE A 471 -5.43 16.29 -7.41
C ILE A 471 -5.16 16.94 -8.76
N PHE A 472 -5.53 18.21 -8.97
CA PHE A 472 -5.26 18.89 -10.24
C PHE A 472 -3.77 18.95 -10.57
N PHE A 473 -2.92 19.28 -9.59
CA PHE A 473 -1.47 19.25 -9.76
C PHE A 473 -1.00 17.85 -10.19
N GLY A 474 -1.42 16.82 -9.46
CA GLY A 474 -1.01 15.45 -9.73
C GLY A 474 -1.47 14.95 -11.10
N VAL A 475 -2.71 15.25 -11.49
CA VAL A 475 -3.26 14.93 -12.79
C VAL A 475 -2.43 15.57 -13.90
N LYS A 476 -2.09 16.86 -13.79
CA LYS A 476 -1.19 17.55 -14.74
C LYS A 476 0.20 16.93 -14.82
N LYS A 477 0.66 16.22 -13.78
CA LYS A 477 1.92 15.48 -13.78
C LYS A 477 1.78 14.03 -14.25
N GLY A 478 0.56 13.57 -14.59
CA GLY A 478 0.30 12.24 -15.15
C GLY A 478 -0.13 11.17 -14.13
N LEU A 479 -0.57 11.58 -12.93
CA LEU A 479 -1.13 10.65 -11.93
C LEU A 479 -2.55 10.22 -12.32
N ASP A 480 -2.85 8.93 -12.13
CA ASP A 480 -4.09 8.31 -12.57
C ASP A 480 -5.09 8.09 -11.44
N THR A 481 -4.64 7.92 -10.21
CA THR A 481 -5.54 7.64 -9.08
C THR A 481 -5.02 8.23 -7.78
N PHE A 482 -5.95 8.56 -6.88
CA PHE A 482 -5.70 9.20 -5.59
C PHE A 482 -6.54 8.54 -4.50
N ASP A 483 -6.11 8.57 -3.25
CA ASP A 483 -6.92 8.13 -2.12
C ASP A 483 -6.82 9.10 -0.94
N CYS A 484 -7.94 9.33 -0.24
CA CYS A 484 -7.89 10.07 1.01
C CYS A 484 -9.11 9.85 1.90
N VAL A 485 -8.88 9.95 3.22
CA VAL A 485 -9.93 9.95 4.25
C VAL A 485 -10.64 11.29 4.39
N ILE A 486 -10.08 12.37 3.82
CA ILE A 486 -10.53 13.75 4.06
C ILE A 486 -12.03 13.95 3.78
N PRO A 487 -12.61 13.52 2.64
CA PRO A 487 -14.01 13.79 2.34
C PRO A 487 -14.99 13.26 3.41
N SER A 488 -14.84 11.99 3.81
CA SER A 488 -15.69 11.40 4.85
C SER A 488 -15.36 11.92 6.24
N ARG A 489 -14.09 12.25 6.51
CA ARG A 489 -13.68 12.83 7.81
C ARG A 489 -14.28 14.23 8.00
N LEU A 490 -14.21 15.08 7.00
CA LEU A 490 -14.80 16.41 7.01
C LEU A 490 -16.30 16.33 7.27
N ALA A 491 -17.01 15.46 6.55
CA ALA A 491 -18.46 15.25 6.71
C ALA A 491 -18.85 14.94 8.16
N ARG A 492 -18.18 13.97 8.80
CA ARG A 492 -18.46 13.61 10.20
C ARG A 492 -18.16 14.71 11.22
N HIS A 493 -17.34 15.70 10.83
CA HIS A 493 -17.06 16.88 11.66
C HIS A 493 -17.92 18.10 11.25
N GLY A 494 -18.95 17.90 10.43
CA GLY A 494 -19.90 18.92 10.03
C GLY A 494 -19.40 19.83 8.90
N TYR A 495 -18.41 19.39 8.12
CA TYR A 495 -17.89 20.13 6.98
C TYR A 495 -18.37 19.51 5.66
N PHE A 496 -18.81 20.35 4.73
CA PHE A 496 -19.20 19.95 3.39
C PHE A 496 -18.31 20.63 2.35
N LEU A 497 -17.95 19.90 1.29
CA LEU A 497 -17.18 20.42 0.17
C LEU A 497 -18.05 21.32 -0.70
N CYS A 498 -17.49 22.42 -1.19
CA CYS A 498 -18.21 23.44 -1.96
C CYS A 498 -17.41 23.92 -3.17
N LYS A 499 -18.10 24.19 -4.28
CA LYS A 499 -17.49 24.81 -5.46
C LYS A 499 -17.14 26.27 -5.18
N VAL A 500 -16.18 26.81 -5.93
CA VAL A 500 -15.67 28.18 -5.72
C VAL A 500 -16.77 29.23 -5.77
N GLN A 501 -17.76 29.08 -6.66
CA GLN A 501 -18.87 30.01 -6.77
C GLN A 501 -19.73 30.05 -5.50
N ASN A 502 -20.12 28.89 -4.97
CA ASN A 502 -20.91 28.80 -3.75
C ASN A 502 -20.13 29.30 -2.53
N ILE A 503 -18.80 29.07 -2.49
CA ILE A 503 -17.92 29.66 -1.47
C ILE A 503 -17.97 31.19 -1.53
N LYS A 504 -17.84 31.80 -2.71
CA LYS A 504 -17.93 33.27 -2.86
C LYS A 504 -19.26 33.82 -2.36
N ASP A 505 -20.37 33.13 -2.63
CA ASP A 505 -21.68 33.54 -2.16
C ASP A 505 -21.81 33.43 -0.63
N ILE A 506 -21.22 32.39 -0.03
CA ILE A 506 -21.12 32.24 1.42
C ILE A 506 -20.21 33.31 2.05
N GLU A 507 -19.08 33.65 1.42
CA GLU A 507 -18.17 34.71 1.87
C GLU A 507 -18.85 36.07 1.95
N LYS A 508 -19.68 36.41 0.94
CA LYS A 508 -20.51 37.62 0.94
C LYS A 508 -21.43 37.67 2.16
N LYS A 509 -22.08 36.54 2.50
CA LYS A 509 -22.95 36.45 3.70
C LYS A 509 -22.18 36.52 5.02
N LEU A 510 -20.92 36.07 5.04
CA LEU A 510 -20.08 36.04 6.25
C LEU A 510 -19.23 37.30 6.45
N CYS A 511 -19.12 38.17 5.44
CA CYS A 511 -18.18 39.29 5.41
C CYS A 511 -16.73 38.89 5.73
N ARG A 512 -16.31 37.67 5.33
CA ARG A 512 -14.94 37.17 5.55
C ARG A 512 -14.53 36.19 4.47
N VAL A 513 -13.23 36.14 4.19
CA VAL A 513 -12.63 35.23 3.23
C VAL A 513 -12.43 33.84 3.86
N LEU A 514 -12.89 32.81 3.16
CA LEU A 514 -12.62 31.41 3.44
C LEU A 514 -11.40 30.96 2.62
N LYS A 515 -10.50 30.23 3.28
CA LYS A 515 -9.25 29.73 2.70
C LYS A 515 -9.32 28.28 2.22
N SER A 516 -10.47 27.63 2.38
CA SER A 516 -10.67 26.20 2.14
C SER A 516 -11.85 25.95 1.21
N GLU A 517 -11.78 24.86 0.44
CA GLU A 517 -12.83 24.38 -0.46
C GLU A 517 -13.95 23.61 0.29
N TYR A 518 -14.10 23.86 1.58
CA TYR A 518 -15.12 23.29 2.44
C TYR A 518 -15.60 24.29 3.48
N VAL A 519 -16.87 24.14 3.87
CA VAL A 519 -17.56 25.04 4.80
C VAL A 519 -18.16 24.24 5.95
N LYS A 520 -18.18 24.82 7.15
CA LYS A 520 -18.79 24.20 8.32
C LYS A 520 -20.28 24.52 8.40
N ILE A 521 -21.13 23.50 8.49
CA ILE A 521 -22.59 23.69 8.55
C ILE A 521 -23.07 24.36 9.85
N LYS A 522 -22.23 24.37 10.91
CA LYS A 522 -22.51 25.04 12.20
C LYS A 522 -22.73 26.56 12.08
N LEU A 523 -22.26 27.19 11.00
CA LEU A 523 -22.31 28.66 10.88
C LEU A 523 -23.76 29.18 10.95
N SER A 524 -23.98 30.28 11.67
CA SER A 524 -25.30 30.86 11.93
C SER A 524 -26.01 31.32 10.66
N ILE A 525 -25.28 31.70 9.63
CA ILE A 525 -25.81 32.06 8.30
C ILE A 525 -26.67 30.95 7.68
N PHE A 526 -26.52 29.69 8.13
CA PHE A 526 -27.30 28.56 7.63
C PHE A 526 -28.58 28.32 8.40
N LYS A 527 -28.83 28.99 9.54
CA LYS A 527 -29.98 28.72 10.43
C LYS A 527 -31.34 28.78 9.70
N LEU A 528 -31.47 29.70 8.74
CA LEU A 528 -32.68 29.91 7.94
C LEU A 528 -32.42 29.72 6.43
N ASP A 529 -31.31 29.08 6.05
CA ASP A 529 -30.93 28.91 4.65
C ASP A 529 -31.63 27.68 4.06
N ASN A 530 -32.74 27.91 3.34
CA ASN A 530 -33.53 26.84 2.73
C ASN A 530 -32.93 26.26 1.44
N ASN A 531 -31.76 26.74 0.99
CA ASN A 531 -31.10 26.18 -0.19
C ASN A 531 -30.40 24.84 0.13
N PRO A 532 -30.14 24.00 -0.88
CA PRO A 532 -29.28 22.83 -0.72
C PRO A 532 -27.81 23.22 -0.47
N LEU A 533 -26.96 22.23 -0.22
CA LEU A 533 -25.50 22.45 -0.06
C LEU A 533 -24.89 23.01 -1.34
N GLU A 534 -25.23 22.44 -2.50
CA GLU A 534 -24.85 22.88 -3.85
C GLU A 534 -26.09 22.80 -4.76
N LYS A 535 -26.34 23.84 -5.57
CA LYS A 535 -27.54 23.90 -6.42
C LYS A 535 -27.47 22.95 -7.62
N ASP A 536 -26.28 22.67 -8.13
CA ASP A 536 -26.02 21.81 -9.29
C ASP A 536 -25.56 20.39 -8.89
N CYS A 537 -25.86 19.96 -7.66
CA CYS A 537 -25.51 18.65 -7.13
C CYS A 537 -26.74 17.74 -7.08
N ASP A 538 -26.64 16.59 -7.74
CA ASP A 538 -27.68 15.57 -7.86
C ASP A 538 -27.68 14.53 -6.73
N CYS A 539 -26.87 14.73 -5.68
CA CYS A 539 -26.80 13.77 -4.59
C CYS A 539 -28.09 13.77 -3.75
N TYR A 540 -28.38 12.63 -3.12
CA TYR A 540 -29.55 12.47 -2.24
C TYR A 540 -29.68 13.60 -1.21
N THR A 541 -28.58 14.08 -0.64
CA THR A 541 -28.62 15.16 0.35
C THR A 541 -29.05 16.49 -0.24
N CYS A 542 -28.51 16.89 -1.39
CA CYS A 542 -28.86 18.16 -2.03
C CYS A 542 -30.27 18.15 -2.61
N LEU A 543 -30.78 17.00 -3.02
CA LEU A 543 -32.14 16.88 -3.54
C LEU A 543 -33.23 16.95 -2.44
N ASN A 544 -32.91 16.55 -1.21
CA ASN A 544 -33.93 16.32 -0.18
C ASN A 544 -33.80 17.20 1.07
N TYR A 545 -32.65 17.85 1.31
CA TYR A 545 -32.40 18.57 2.55
C TYR A 545 -31.79 19.95 2.33
N SER A 546 -32.29 20.92 3.10
CA SER A 546 -31.76 22.27 3.14
C SER A 546 -30.57 22.41 4.09
N ARG A 547 -29.78 23.46 3.89
CA ARG A 547 -28.70 23.85 4.82
C ARG A 547 -29.22 24.16 6.22
N ALA A 548 -30.43 24.72 6.34
CA ALA A 548 -31.11 24.94 7.62
C ALA A 548 -31.35 23.64 8.40
N TYR A 549 -31.87 22.61 7.73
CA TYR A 549 -32.08 21.32 8.38
C TYR A 549 -30.75 20.67 8.80
N LEU A 550 -29.74 20.71 7.93
CA LEU A 550 -28.41 20.17 8.25
C LEU A 550 -27.73 20.96 9.40
N HIS A 551 -27.95 22.27 9.46
CA HIS A 551 -27.52 23.10 10.59
C HIS A 551 -28.20 22.66 11.89
N PHE A 552 -29.51 22.42 11.85
CA PHE A 552 -30.26 21.88 12.98
C PHE A 552 -29.71 20.53 13.45
N LEU A 553 -29.49 19.57 12.54
CA LEU A 553 -28.89 18.27 12.87
C LEU A 553 -27.52 18.43 13.55
N TYR A 554 -26.71 19.40 13.11
CA TYR A 554 -25.44 19.73 13.79
C TYR A 554 -25.67 20.20 15.23
N LYS A 555 -26.69 21.03 15.47
CA LYS A 555 -26.97 21.59 16.80
C LYS A 555 -27.43 20.53 17.80
N ILE A 556 -28.21 19.56 17.36
CA ILE A 556 -28.66 18.44 18.19
C ILE A 556 -27.65 17.28 18.23
N SER A 557 -26.53 17.40 17.51
CA SER A 557 -25.48 16.37 17.42
C SER A 557 -25.98 15.02 16.91
N ASP A 558 -26.92 15.03 15.95
CA ASP A 558 -27.49 13.81 15.39
C ASP A 558 -26.55 13.13 14.38
N ASN A 559 -26.47 11.80 14.44
CA ASN A 559 -25.62 10.98 13.56
C ASN A 559 -26.01 11.09 12.08
N LEU A 560 -27.28 11.37 11.77
CA LEU A 560 -27.79 11.55 10.41
C LEU A 560 -27.01 12.63 9.65
N LEU A 561 -26.52 13.66 10.34
CA LEU A 561 -25.71 14.70 9.72
C LEU A 561 -24.48 14.10 9.04
N GLY A 562 -23.75 13.23 9.75
CA GLY A 562 -22.54 12.60 9.24
C GLY A 562 -22.83 11.77 7.98
N THR A 563 -23.99 11.12 7.93
CA THR A 563 -24.47 10.39 6.76
C THR A 563 -24.73 11.31 5.58
N LEU A 564 -25.57 12.33 5.76
CA LEU A 564 -25.95 13.25 4.70
C LEU A 564 -24.74 14.01 4.13
N LEU A 565 -23.86 14.52 5.00
CA LEU A 565 -22.66 15.21 4.53
C LEU A 565 -21.66 14.27 3.85
N THR A 566 -21.60 12.99 4.23
CA THR A 566 -20.71 12.03 3.58
C THR A 566 -21.23 11.69 2.18
N ILE A 567 -22.55 11.52 2.01
CA ILE A 567 -23.17 11.32 0.69
C ILE A 567 -22.81 12.50 -0.22
N HIS A 568 -23.01 13.73 0.24
CA HIS A 568 -22.64 14.94 -0.51
C HIS A 568 -21.15 14.97 -0.87
N ASN A 569 -20.26 14.81 0.11
CA ASN A 569 -18.81 14.91 -0.12
C ASN A 569 -18.29 13.80 -1.05
N VAL A 570 -18.86 12.60 -1.02
CA VAL A 570 -18.52 11.51 -1.95
C VAL A 570 -18.98 11.86 -3.36
N ASN A 571 -20.22 12.29 -3.54
CA ASN A 571 -20.75 12.69 -4.85
C ASN A 571 -19.94 13.85 -5.44
N TYR A 572 -19.62 14.86 -4.62
CA TYR A 572 -18.80 16.00 -4.99
C TYR A 572 -17.44 15.58 -5.57
N MET A 573 -16.74 14.63 -4.92
CA MET A 573 -15.44 14.15 -5.38
C MET A 573 -15.55 13.29 -6.65
N ASN A 574 -16.62 12.52 -6.81
CA ASN A 574 -16.86 11.77 -8.05
C ASN A 574 -17.21 12.70 -9.22
N GLN A 575 -18.00 13.75 -8.98
CA GLN A 575 -18.27 14.80 -9.96
C GLN A 575 -16.99 15.53 -10.36
N LEU A 576 -16.14 15.90 -9.40
CA LEU A 576 -14.82 16.48 -9.66
C LEU A 576 -13.99 15.61 -10.61
N MET A 577 -13.86 14.31 -10.31
CA MET A 577 -13.07 13.40 -11.15
C MET A 577 -13.69 13.22 -12.54
N SER A 578 -15.03 13.20 -12.64
CA SER A 578 -15.73 13.15 -13.92
C SER A 578 -15.48 14.41 -14.76
N GLU A 579 -15.55 15.60 -14.14
CA GLU A 579 -15.27 16.86 -14.83
C GLU A 579 -13.81 16.97 -15.24
N ILE A 580 -12.86 16.51 -14.41
CA ILE A 580 -11.44 16.43 -14.79
C ILE A 580 -11.26 15.54 -16.04
N ARG A 581 -11.90 14.35 -16.06
CA ARG A 581 -11.82 13.46 -17.24
C ARG A 581 -12.39 14.12 -18.48
N ASN A 582 -13.56 14.76 -18.40
CA ASN A 582 -14.12 15.48 -19.54
C ASN A 582 -13.23 16.65 -19.97
N ALA A 583 -12.61 17.34 -19.01
CA ALA A 583 -11.74 18.47 -19.31
C ALA A 583 -10.47 18.07 -20.08
N ILE A 584 -9.92 16.90 -19.77
CA ILE A 584 -8.80 16.32 -20.53
C ILE A 584 -9.28 15.91 -21.94
N LYS A 585 -10.51 15.39 -22.10
CA LYS A 585 -11.09 15.10 -23.44
C LYS A 585 -11.23 16.36 -24.29
N GLU A 586 -11.61 17.47 -23.67
CA GLU A 586 -11.86 18.76 -24.34
C GLU A 586 -10.65 19.70 -24.35
N ASN A 587 -9.51 19.29 -23.79
CA ASN A 587 -8.30 20.11 -23.64
C ASN A 587 -8.52 21.43 -22.86
N ASN A 588 -9.44 21.46 -21.90
CA ASN A 588 -9.84 22.66 -21.15
C ASN A 588 -9.64 22.53 -19.61
N LEU A 589 -8.69 21.70 -19.17
CA LEU A 589 -8.42 21.41 -17.75
C LEU A 589 -8.23 22.66 -16.88
N GLU A 590 -7.53 23.69 -17.38
CA GLU A 590 -7.33 24.98 -16.67
C GLU A 590 -8.65 25.73 -16.40
N LYS A 591 -9.63 25.63 -17.30
CA LYS A 591 -10.94 26.25 -17.12
C LYS A 591 -11.71 25.56 -16.00
N ILE A 592 -11.67 24.23 -15.98
CA ILE A 592 -12.29 23.42 -14.93
C ILE A 592 -11.59 23.63 -13.59
N GLU A 593 -10.26 23.73 -13.56
CA GLU A 593 -9.51 24.00 -12.32
C GLU A 593 -10.01 25.26 -11.59
N LYS A 594 -10.24 26.36 -12.31
CA LYS A 594 -10.78 27.63 -11.76
C LYS A 594 -12.19 27.51 -11.17
N LYS A 595 -12.96 26.49 -11.55
CA LYS A 595 -14.30 26.20 -11.00
C LYS A 595 -14.20 25.53 -9.62
N TRP A 596 -13.15 24.74 -9.40
CA TRP A 596 -12.99 23.87 -8.23
C TRP A 596 -11.95 24.37 -7.22
N ILE A 597 -11.01 25.21 -7.64
CA ILE A 597 -9.94 25.76 -6.81
C ILE A 597 -10.00 27.29 -6.87
N LYS A 598 -9.86 27.91 -5.71
CA LYS A 598 -9.90 29.37 -5.54
C LYS A 598 -8.61 30.06 -5.97
#